data_AF-A0A2D5Y444-F1
#
_entry.id   AF-A0A2D5Y444-F1
#
_cell.length_a   1.000
_cell.length_b   1.000
_cell.length_c   1.000
_cell.angle_alpha   90.00
_cell.angle_beta   90.00
_cell.angle_gamma   90.00
#
_symmetry.space_group_name_H-M   'P 1'
#
loop_
_entity.id
_entity.type
_entity.pdbx_description
1 polymer ?
#
loop_
_entity_poly.entity_id
_entity_poly.type
_entity_poly.pdbx_seq_one_letter_code
_entity_poly.pdbx_strand_id
1 'polypeptide(L)'
;MTTLAKIESPRLIVDDFTENDFPFLMDIFAAMKKVGQSWYNVDADKPATVQNFLDQALDNKNAAQRETFRMAVRKKPDNGQHNEANELIGYVSLCEIFKHGNGLPDTGILITPDYQRGRYGREARLGLMMMAFSMGLEAIYCDIELQNHASQSNVRGMGYQQLTHADGSPRTYSIQTLKGTKSVYRFGLKHDDFWNTIPGLVSDHVTKCGWDPRLSNDFNAAVQGAQTTRPKAITMDIAKAFGPFSVSVHDSAPTHAP
;
A
#
# COMPACT_ATOMS: atom_id res chain seq x y z
N MET A 1 -0.73 15.54 19.15
CA MET A 1 0.35 14.85 18.40
C MET A 1 -0.31 13.85 17.49
N THR A 2 -0.23 14.03 16.17
CA THR A 2 -0.78 13.08 15.19
C THR A 2 0.19 11.91 15.03
N THR A 3 -0.31 10.71 15.25
CA THR A 3 0.48 9.47 15.17
C THR A 3 0.85 9.16 13.72
N LEU A 4 2.13 8.83 13.49
CA LEU A 4 2.62 8.34 12.21
C LEU A 4 2.02 6.97 11.92
N ALA A 5 1.31 6.84 10.79
CA ALA A 5 1.03 5.52 10.24
C ALA A 5 2.36 4.93 9.81
N LYS A 6 2.75 3.80 10.40
CA LYS A 6 3.96 3.07 10.05
C LYS A 6 3.61 1.60 9.87
N ILE A 7 4.05 1.05 8.76
CA ILE A 7 4.01 -0.39 8.48
C ILE A 7 5.45 -0.82 8.37
N GLU A 8 5.89 -1.72 9.23
CA GLU A 8 7.26 -2.22 9.21
C GLU A 8 7.24 -3.70 8.88
N SER A 9 8.04 -4.16 7.93
CA SER A 9 8.22 -5.57 7.57
C SER A 9 9.69 -6.00 7.79
N PRO A 10 10.08 -7.26 7.58
CA PRO A 10 11.49 -7.66 7.71
C PRO A 10 12.46 -6.85 6.84
N ARG A 11 12.04 -6.43 5.63
CA ARG A 11 12.92 -5.74 4.67
C ARG A 11 12.52 -4.30 4.39
N LEU A 12 11.33 -3.86 4.80
CA LEU A 12 10.80 -2.55 4.46
C LEU A 12 10.32 -1.78 5.68
N ILE A 13 10.35 -0.47 5.57
CA ILE A 13 9.56 0.45 6.37
C ILE A 13 8.68 1.22 5.39
N VAL A 14 7.39 1.26 5.66
CA VAL A 14 6.43 2.09 4.94
C VAL A 14 5.93 3.14 5.92
N ASP A 15 6.23 4.39 5.65
CA ASP A 15 5.95 5.51 6.54
C ASP A 15 5.50 6.75 5.76
N ASP A 16 5.07 7.78 6.49
CA ASP A 16 4.72 9.04 5.85
C ASP A 16 5.94 9.67 5.16
N PHE A 17 5.68 10.33 4.04
CA PHE A 17 6.66 11.20 3.41
C PHE A 17 7.11 12.33 4.34
N THR A 18 8.30 12.83 4.06
CA THR A 18 8.95 14.00 4.65
C THR A 18 9.39 14.95 3.54
N GLU A 19 9.65 16.22 3.88
CA GLU A 19 10.17 17.20 2.92
C GLU A 19 11.51 16.75 2.29
N ASN A 20 12.32 15.99 3.03
CA ASN A 20 13.59 15.46 2.57
C ASN A 20 13.46 14.38 1.49
N ASP A 21 12.25 13.87 1.23
CA ASP A 21 12.02 12.84 0.20
C ASP A 21 11.95 13.43 -1.22
N PHE A 22 11.89 14.76 -1.38
CA PHE A 22 11.75 15.38 -2.69
C PHE A 22 12.84 14.98 -3.70
N PRO A 23 14.16 15.01 -3.39
CA PRO A 23 15.19 14.61 -4.35
C PRO A 23 15.06 13.15 -4.76
N PHE A 24 14.70 12.26 -3.82
CA PHE A 24 14.51 10.84 -4.11
C PHE A 24 13.26 10.61 -4.97
N LEU A 25 12.17 11.34 -4.72
CA LEU A 25 10.99 11.28 -5.59
C LEU A 25 11.30 11.71 -7.02
N MET A 26 12.13 12.75 -7.21
CA MET A 26 12.61 13.14 -8.54
C MET A 26 13.31 11.98 -9.25
N ASP A 27 14.23 11.29 -8.56
CA ASP A 27 14.97 10.15 -9.11
C ASP A 27 14.04 8.97 -9.44
N ILE A 28 13.10 8.66 -8.54
CA ILE A 28 12.09 7.61 -8.73
C ILE A 28 11.25 7.89 -9.99
N PHE A 29 10.66 9.08 -10.10
CA PHE A 29 9.81 9.41 -11.26
C PHE A 29 10.62 9.47 -12.56
N ALA A 30 11.87 9.92 -12.52
CA ALA A 30 12.76 9.89 -13.67
C ALA A 30 13.07 8.44 -14.11
N ALA A 31 13.34 7.53 -13.17
CA ALA A 31 13.56 6.11 -13.46
C ALA A 31 12.32 5.43 -14.04
N MET A 32 11.14 5.73 -13.49
CA MET A 32 9.87 5.17 -13.99
C MET A 32 9.54 5.65 -15.41
N LYS A 33 9.83 6.92 -15.71
CA LYS A 33 9.68 7.47 -17.05
C LYS A 33 10.54 6.73 -18.08
N LYS A 34 11.79 6.36 -17.72
CA LYS A 34 12.71 5.60 -18.59
C LYS A 34 12.16 4.22 -18.97
N VAL A 35 11.42 3.57 -18.06
CA VAL A 35 10.76 2.28 -18.35
C VAL A 35 9.36 2.45 -18.96
N GLY A 36 9.04 3.64 -19.46
CA GLY A 36 7.81 3.93 -20.19
C GLY A 36 6.57 4.10 -19.32
N GLN A 37 6.68 3.91 -17.99
CA GLN A 37 5.56 4.09 -17.09
C GLN A 37 5.32 5.58 -16.85
N SER A 38 4.08 6.02 -17.04
CA SER A 38 3.64 7.38 -16.72
C SER A 38 2.65 7.34 -15.59
N TRP A 39 2.87 8.18 -14.58
CA TRP A 39 1.90 8.35 -13.52
C TRP A 39 0.89 9.44 -13.89
N TYR A 40 -0.31 9.31 -13.33
CA TYR A 40 -1.51 10.06 -13.72
C TYR A 40 -1.29 11.57 -13.86
N ASN A 41 -0.51 12.18 -12.94
CA ASN A 41 -0.35 13.63 -12.80
C ASN A 41 1.09 14.09 -12.48
N VAL A 42 2.10 13.21 -12.57
CA VAL A 42 3.49 13.56 -12.22
C VAL A 42 4.38 13.44 -13.44
N ASP A 43 4.99 14.55 -13.83
CA ASP A 43 5.98 14.63 -14.91
C ASP A 43 7.36 14.83 -14.30
N ALA A 44 8.23 13.82 -14.44
CA ALA A 44 9.58 13.84 -13.89
C ALA A 44 10.44 15.01 -14.42
N ASP A 45 10.11 15.57 -15.61
CA ASP A 45 10.84 16.72 -16.17
C ASP A 45 10.34 18.05 -15.62
N LYS A 46 9.25 18.04 -14.83
CA LYS A 46 8.65 19.22 -14.22
C LYS A 46 8.69 19.08 -12.70
N PRO A 47 9.77 19.54 -12.05
CA PRO A 47 9.95 19.44 -10.59
C PRO A 47 8.74 19.93 -9.80
N ALA A 48 8.06 20.98 -10.28
CA ALA A 48 6.83 21.49 -9.67
C ALA A 48 5.71 20.44 -9.54
N THR A 49 5.60 19.49 -10.47
CA THR A 49 4.59 18.42 -10.39
C THR A 49 4.96 17.35 -9.37
N VAL A 50 6.26 17.09 -9.17
CA VAL A 50 6.77 16.19 -8.13
C VAL A 50 6.62 16.86 -6.75
N GLN A 51 6.89 18.16 -6.65
CA GLN A 51 6.69 18.93 -5.43
C GLN A 51 5.21 18.94 -5.03
N ASN A 52 4.31 19.25 -5.96
CA ASN A 52 2.87 19.21 -5.71
C ASN A 52 2.38 17.80 -5.28
N PHE A 53 2.99 16.73 -5.79
CA PHE A 53 2.69 15.37 -5.31
C PHE A 53 3.09 15.18 -3.84
N LEU A 54 4.28 15.65 -3.46
CA LEU A 54 4.78 15.59 -2.08
C LEU A 54 3.97 16.47 -1.14
N ASP A 55 3.69 17.72 -1.53
CA ASP A 55 2.88 18.67 -0.76
C ASP A 55 1.50 18.08 -0.47
N GLN A 56 0.83 17.49 -1.47
CA GLN A 56 -0.45 16.79 -1.26
C GLN A 56 -0.33 15.63 -0.27
N ALA A 57 0.79 14.90 -0.24
CA ALA A 57 0.99 13.82 0.71
C ALA A 57 1.19 14.36 2.14
N LEU A 58 1.95 15.45 2.29
CA LEU A 58 2.21 16.14 3.55
C LEU A 58 0.95 16.84 4.10
N ASP A 59 0.15 17.47 3.25
CA ASP A 59 -1.11 18.11 3.61
C ASP A 59 -2.14 17.07 4.10
N ASN A 60 -2.28 15.95 3.37
CA ASN A 60 -3.18 14.87 3.77
C ASN A 60 -2.79 14.24 5.12
N LYS A 61 -1.49 14.16 5.41
CA LYS A 61 -0.99 13.68 6.71
C LYS A 61 -1.45 14.58 7.87
N ASN A 62 -1.54 15.89 7.62
CA ASN A 62 -1.90 16.89 8.64
C ASN A 62 -3.40 17.18 8.70
N ALA A 63 -4.21 16.57 7.83
CA ALA A 63 -5.66 16.74 7.83
C ALA A 63 -6.31 16.14 9.09
N ALA A 64 -7.37 16.79 9.58
CA ALA A 64 -8.15 16.31 10.73
C ALA A 64 -8.75 14.92 10.47
N GLN A 65 -9.10 14.64 9.21
CA GLN A 65 -9.48 13.33 8.73
C GLN A 65 -8.68 13.02 7.47
N ARG A 66 -7.80 12.02 7.57
CA ARG A 66 -6.97 11.61 6.43
C ARG A 66 -7.77 10.76 5.46
N GLU A 67 -8.02 11.29 4.27
CA GLU A 67 -8.72 10.56 3.19
C GLU A 67 -7.78 9.77 2.28
N THR A 68 -6.49 10.14 2.28
CA THR A 68 -5.45 9.54 1.46
C THR A 68 -4.19 9.26 2.28
N PHE A 69 -3.76 8.01 2.25
CA PHE A 69 -2.47 7.57 2.77
C PHE A 69 -1.54 7.40 1.58
N ARG A 70 -0.71 8.40 1.27
CA ARG A 70 0.47 8.24 0.39
C ARG A 70 1.70 8.11 1.26
N MET A 71 2.35 6.96 1.18
CA MET A 71 3.41 6.58 2.11
C MET A 71 4.66 6.17 1.34
N ALA A 72 5.81 6.64 1.81
CA ALA A 72 7.14 6.24 1.35
C ALA A 72 7.36 4.75 1.59
N VAL A 73 7.97 4.05 0.64
CA VAL A 73 8.45 2.67 0.82
C VAL A 73 9.96 2.73 0.90
N ARG A 74 10.50 2.40 2.08
CA ARG A 74 11.93 2.43 2.36
C ARG A 74 12.49 1.03 2.55
N LYS A 75 13.61 0.74 1.91
CA LYS A 75 14.34 -0.51 2.08
C LYS A 75 15.23 -0.43 3.32
N LYS A 76 15.17 -1.47 4.15
CA LYS A 76 16.09 -1.67 5.27
C LYS A 76 17.46 -2.16 4.77
N PRO A 77 18.56 -1.89 5.49
CA PRO A 77 19.89 -2.43 5.17
C PRO A 77 19.89 -3.96 5.14
N ASP A 78 20.59 -4.57 4.17
CA ASP A 78 20.55 -6.03 3.92
C ASP A 78 21.27 -6.87 5.00
N ASN A 79 22.07 -6.21 5.82
CA ASN A 79 23.03 -6.76 6.76
C ASN A 79 22.65 -6.55 8.24
N GLY A 80 21.41 -6.11 8.53
CA GLY A 80 20.93 -5.90 9.90
C GLY A 80 21.69 -4.83 10.69
N GLN A 81 22.57 -4.06 10.02
CA GLN A 81 23.27 -2.95 10.63
C GLN A 81 22.35 -1.73 10.67
N HIS A 82 21.89 -1.39 11.86
CA HIS A 82 20.97 -0.29 12.15
C HIS A 82 21.51 1.12 11.79
N ASN A 83 22.67 1.24 11.14
CA ASN A 83 23.41 2.48 10.90
C ASN A 83 23.45 2.95 9.43
N GLU A 84 22.94 2.17 8.46
CA GLU A 84 22.73 2.66 7.09
C GLU A 84 21.34 3.32 6.98
N ALA A 85 21.26 4.48 6.33
CA ALA A 85 19.99 5.20 6.16
C ALA A 85 19.03 4.37 5.31
N ASN A 86 17.77 4.24 5.75
CA ASN A 86 16.75 3.53 4.98
C ASN A 86 16.54 4.23 3.62
N GLU A 87 16.73 3.49 2.53
CA GLU A 87 16.68 4.03 1.17
C GLU A 87 15.23 4.12 0.68
N LEU A 88 14.81 5.27 0.14
CA LEU A 88 13.49 5.39 -0.50
C LEU A 88 13.50 4.68 -1.87
N ILE A 89 12.75 3.59 -1.97
CA ILE A 89 12.71 2.75 -3.18
C ILE A 89 11.38 2.83 -3.95
N GLY A 90 10.43 3.61 -3.44
CA GLY A 90 9.10 3.71 -4.03
C GLY A 90 8.07 4.30 -3.06
N TYR A 91 6.80 4.08 -3.35
CA TYR A 91 5.70 4.47 -2.49
C TYR A 91 4.48 3.56 -2.68
N VAL A 92 3.60 3.56 -1.68
CA VAL A 92 2.25 2.97 -1.75
C VAL A 92 1.21 4.03 -1.46
N SER A 93 0.00 3.82 -1.97
CA SER A 93 -1.11 4.71 -1.67
C SER A 93 -2.40 3.94 -1.38
N LEU A 94 -3.15 4.38 -0.36
CA LEU A 94 -4.56 4.06 -0.16
C LEU A 94 -5.35 5.37 -0.24
N CYS A 95 -6.13 5.55 -1.29
CA CYS A 95 -6.83 6.79 -1.61
C CYS A 95 -8.34 6.63 -1.46
N GLU A 96 -9.06 7.76 -1.41
CA GLU A 96 -10.52 7.83 -1.48
C GLU A 96 -11.27 7.08 -0.36
N ILE A 97 -10.66 6.97 0.83
CA ILE A 97 -11.20 6.18 1.95
C ILE A 97 -12.58 6.68 2.39
N PHE A 98 -12.76 8.00 2.45
CA PHE A 98 -13.98 8.62 2.99
C PHE A 98 -14.72 9.51 1.99
N LYS A 99 -14.40 9.39 0.70
CA LYS A 99 -14.97 10.26 -0.34
C LYS A 99 -16.48 10.04 -0.45
N HIS A 100 -17.26 10.94 0.15
CA HIS A 100 -18.72 11.10 0.04
C HIS A 100 -19.57 9.83 0.24
N GLY A 101 -19.35 9.10 1.34
CA GLY A 101 -20.27 8.06 1.81
C GLY A 101 -20.33 6.75 0.98
N ASN A 102 -19.59 6.69 -0.13
CA ASN A 102 -19.47 5.53 -1.03
C ASN A 102 -18.02 5.37 -1.53
N GLY A 103 -17.02 5.74 -0.72
CA GLY A 103 -15.61 5.63 -1.08
C GLY A 103 -15.31 4.23 -1.61
N LEU A 104 -14.63 4.13 -2.76
CA LEU A 104 -14.08 2.89 -3.29
C LEU A 104 -12.57 2.97 -3.05
N PRO A 105 -12.06 2.54 -1.88
CA PRO A 105 -10.68 2.82 -1.50
C PRO A 105 -9.72 2.21 -2.53
N ASP A 106 -8.92 3.05 -3.17
CA ASP A 106 -8.04 2.63 -4.27
C ASP A 106 -6.59 2.48 -3.78
N THR A 107 -5.95 1.40 -4.22
CA THR A 107 -4.59 1.02 -3.81
C THR A 107 -3.59 1.16 -4.95
N GLY A 108 -2.66 2.11 -4.79
CA GLY A 108 -1.54 2.34 -5.69
C GLY A 108 -0.24 1.77 -5.14
N ILE A 109 0.65 1.37 -6.03
CA ILE A 109 2.03 1.08 -5.69
C ILE A 109 2.97 1.42 -6.82
N LEU A 110 4.12 1.97 -6.47
CA LEU A 110 5.21 2.25 -7.38
C LEU A 110 6.52 1.87 -6.70
N ILE A 111 7.33 1.06 -7.38
CA ILE A 111 8.67 0.65 -6.93
C ILE A 111 9.63 0.94 -8.08
N THR A 112 10.76 1.58 -7.78
CA THR A 112 11.80 1.90 -8.76
C THR A 112 12.26 0.62 -9.48
N PRO A 113 12.58 0.66 -10.79
CA PRO A 113 12.82 -0.54 -11.60
C PRO A 113 13.83 -1.52 -11.00
N ASP A 114 14.90 -1.03 -10.37
CA ASP A 114 15.96 -1.83 -9.76
C ASP A 114 15.44 -2.74 -8.62
N TYR A 115 14.33 -2.35 -7.98
CA TYR A 115 13.73 -3.06 -6.86
C TYR A 115 12.52 -3.92 -7.26
N GLN A 116 12.02 -3.83 -8.50
CA GLN A 116 10.77 -4.51 -8.90
C GLN A 116 10.87 -6.04 -8.87
N ARG A 117 12.07 -6.60 -9.11
CA ARG A 117 12.29 -8.06 -9.09
C ARG A 117 12.39 -8.64 -7.67
N GLY A 118 12.67 -7.80 -6.66
CA GLY A 118 12.88 -8.21 -5.27
C GLY A 118 11.59 -8.47 -4.47
N ARG A 119 10.41 -8.45 -5.12
CA ARG A 119 9.08 -8.58 -4.49
C ARG A 119 8.75 -7.51 -3.44
N TYR A 120 9.52 -6.43 -3.36
CA TYR A 120 9.27 -5.31 -2.45
C TYR A 120 7.89 -4.68 -2.67
N GLY A 121 7.43 -4.63 -3.93
CA GLY A 121 6.09 -4.15 -4.23
C GLY A 121 4.99 -5.01 -3.59
N ARG A 122 5.14 -6.34 -3.64
CA ARG A 122 4.17 -7.24 -3.03
C ARG A 122 4.16 -7.11 -1.51
N GLU A 123 5.34 -6.96 -0.91
CA GLU A 123 5.51 -6.78 0.54
C GLU A 123 4.88 -5.49 1.03
N ALA A 124 5.17 -4.36 0.38
CA ALA A 124 4.58 -3.07 0.73
C ALA A 124 3.06 -3.06 0.53
N ARG A 125 2.56 -3.65 -0.58
CA ARG A 125 1.12 -3.77 -0.81
C ARG A 125 0.44 -4.68 0.23
N LEU A 126 1.07 -5.78 0.63
CA LEU A 126 0.54 -6.63 1.69
C LEU A 126 0.36 -5.86 3.00
N GLY A 127 1.37 -5.09 3.39
CA GLY A 127 1.30 -4.18 4.53
C GLY A 127 0.16 -3.16 4.40
N LEU A 128 0.01 -2.54 3.22
CA LEU A 128 -1.07 -1.60 2.94
C LEU A 128 -2.46 -2.24 3.06
N MET A 129 -2.61 -3.47 2.55
CA MET A 129 -3.86 -4.24 2.65
C MET A 129 -4.20 -4.55 4.10
N MET A 130 -3.21 -4.98 4.89
CA MET A 130 -3.39 -5.22 6.32
C MET A 130 -3.85 -3.95 7.04
N MET A 131 -3.23 -2.81 6.75
CA MET A 131 -3.66 -1.51 7.30
C MET A 131 -5.10 -1.18 6.89
N ALA A 132 -5.41 -1.27 5.59
CA ALA A 132 -6.73 -0.97 5.04
C ALA A 132 -7.86 -1.79 5.71
N PHE A 133 -7.69 -3.11 5.81
CA PHE A 133 -8.70 -3.98 6.41
C PHE A 133 -8.75 -3.86 7.93
N SER A 134 -7.63 -3.53 8.59
CA SER A 134 -7.62 -3.22 10.02
C SER A 134 -8.35 -1.93 10.36
N MET A 135 -8.40 -0.97 9.42
CA MET A 135 -9.23 0.23 9.52
C MET A 135 -10.74 -0.04 9.33
N GLY A 136 -11.13 -1.31 9.09
CA GLY A 136 -12.52 -1.71 8.90
C GLY A 136 -13.06 -1.49 7.49
N LEU A 137 -12.20 -1.31 6.48
CA LEU A 137 -12.65 -1.22 5.09
C LEU A 137 -13.20 -2.58 4.63
N GLU A 138 -14.36 -2.58 3.98
CA GLU A 138 -14.99 -3.82 3.51
C GLU A 138 -14.36 -4.34 2.21
N ALA A 139 -13.83 -3.44 1.40
CA ALA A 139 -13.15 -3.74 0.15
C ALA A 139 -12.12 -2.66 -0.20
N ILE A 140 -11.13 -3.07 -0.99
CA ILE A 140 -10.16 -2.20 -1.63
C ILE A 140 -10.06 -2.53 -3.11
N TYR A 141 -9.69 -1.53 -3.92
CA TYR A 141 -9.63 -1.64 -5.37
C TYR A 141 -8.25 -1.24 -5.88
N CYS A 142 -7.96 -1.60 -7.13
CA CYS A 142 -6.88 -0.97 -7.89
C CYS A 142 -7.20 -1.00 -9.38
N ASP A 143 -6.86 0.07 -10.07
CA ASP A 143 -6.96 0.18 -11.53
C ASP A 143 -5.62 -0.13 -12.19
N ILE A 144 -5.63 -1.03 -13.17
CA ILE A 144 -4.42 -1.47 -13.90
C ILE A 144 -4.66 -1.41 -15.40
N GLU A 145 -3.75 -0.76 -16.12
CA GLU A 145 -3.81 -0.65 -17.59
C GLU A 145 -3.91 -2.02 -18.27
N LEU A 146 -4.69 -2.10 -19.36
CA LEU A 146 -4.97 -3.36 -20.07
C LEU A 146 -3.71 -4.09 -20.54
N GLN A 147 -2.67 -3.33 -20.91
CA GLN A 147 -1.37 -3.84 -21.38
C GLN A 147 -0.40 -4.22 -20.26
N ASN A 148 -0.66 -3.83 -19.00
CA ASN A 148 0.26 -4.05 -17.89
C ASN A 148 0.03 -5.44 -17.27
N HIS A 149 0.31 -6.49 -18.05
CA HIS A 149 0.09 -7.89 -17.65
C HIS A 149 0.90 -8.29 -16.41
N ALA A 150 2.08 -7.69 -16.21
CA ALA A 150 2.89 -7.94 -15.02
C ALA A 150 2.15 -7.50 -13.74
N SER A 151 1.56 -6.30 -13.74
CA SER A 151 0.81 -5.79 -12.58
C SER A 151 -0.51 -6.54 -12.40
N GLN A 152 -1.21 -6.89 -13.50
CA GLN A 152 -2.42 -7.71 -13.44
C GLN A 152 -2.15 -9.08 -12.82
N SER A 153 -1.06 -9.76 -13.22
CA SER A 153 -0.64 -11.04 -12.65
C SER A 153 -0.29 -10.90 -11.17
N ASN A 154 0.42 -9.82 -10.81
CA ASN A 154 0.80 -9.55 -9.42
C ASN A 154 -0.43 -9.41 -8.51
N VAL A 155 -1.41 -8.59 -8.87
CA VAL A 155 -2.61 -8.39 -8.01
C VAL A 155 -3.49 -9.62 -7.93
N ARG A 156 -3.63 -10.40 -9.01
CA ARG A 156 -4.33 -11.70 -8.98
C ARG A 156 -3.62 -12.66 -8.00
N GLY A 157 -2.29 -12.70 -8.03
CA GLY A 157 -1.48 -13.46 -7.07
C GLY A 157 -1.54 -12.94 -5.63
N MET A 158 -2.20 -11.80 -5.38
CA MET A 158 -2.52 -11.25 -4.06
C MET A 158 -3.99 -11.44 -3.67
N GLY A 159 -4.76 -12.22 -4.45
CA GLY A 159 -6.17 -12.51 -4.18
C GLY A 159 -7.16 -11.51 -4.77
N TYR A 160 -6.71 -10.43 -5.42
CA TYR A 160 -7.62 -9.51 -6.08
C TYR A 160 -8.35 -10.20 -7.24
N GLN A 161 -9.64 -9.93 -7.33
CA GLN A 161 -10.51 -10.41 -8.40
C GLN A 161 -10.80 -9.29 -9.37
N GLN A 162 -10.73 -9.60 -10.66
CA GLN A 162 -11.10 -8.65 -11.70
C GLN A 162 -12.61 -8.44 -11.68
N LEU A 163 -13.07 -7.19 -11.72
CA LEU A 163 -14.50 -6.91 -11.76
C LEU A 163 -15.07 -7.30 -13.14
N THR A 164 -16.24 -7.93 -13.12
CA THR A 164 -16.93 -8.42 -14.31
C THR A 164 -18.36 -7.88 -14.41
N HIS A 165 -18.89 -7.81 -15.63
CA HIS A 165 -20.30 -7.64 -15.89
C HIS A 165 -21.08 -8.89 -15.44
N ALA A 166 -22.41 -8.82 -15.40
CA ALA A 166 -23.25 -9.95 -14.98
C ALA A 166 -23.11 -11.17 -15.91
N ASP A 167 -22.70 -10.95 -17.15
CA ASP A 167 -22.39 -12.00 -18.15
C ASP A 167 -20.99 -12.62 -18.00
N GLY A 168 -20.22 -12.20 -16.98
CA GLY A 168 -18.86 -12.66 -16.73
C GLY A 168 -17.77 -11.96 -17.55
N SER A 169 -18.11 -11.04 -18.45
CA SER A 169 -17.12 -10.30 -19.24
C SER A 169 -16.35 -9.27 -18.38
N PRO A 170 -15.05 -9.02 -18.65
CA PRO A 170 -14.27 -7.99 -17.98
C PRO A 170 -14.90 -6.58 -18.01
N ARG A 171 -15.02 -5.91 -16.86
CA ARG A 171 -15.31 -4.46 -16.84
C ARG A 171 -14.04 -3.68 -17.16
N THR A 172 -14.15 -2.78 -18.13
CA THR A 172 -13.09 -1.81 -18.45
C THR A 172 -13.53 -0.40 -18.09
N TYR A 173 -12.58 0.41 -17.67
CA TYR A 173 -12.81 1.80 -17.30
C TYR A 173 -11.82 2.70 -18.07
N SER A 174 -12.21 3.94 -18.28
CA SER A 174 -11.35 4.96 -18.88
C SER A 174 -10.86 5.89 -17.78
N ILE A 175 -9.54 6.03 -17.68
CA ILE A 175 -8.87 6.95 -16.76
C ILE A 175 -8.12 8.02 -17.56
N GLN A 176 -8.09 9.24 -17.05
CA GLN A 176 -7.31 10.31 -17.67
C GLN A 176 -5.89 10.34 -17.08
N THR A 177 -4.87 10.39 -17.94
CA THR A 177 -3.45 10.52 -17.55
C THR A 177 -2.81 11.71 -18.27
N LEU A 178 -1.60 12.10 -17.86
CA LEU A 178 -0.77 13.06 -18.60
C LEU A 178 -0.52 12.65 -20.07
N LYS A 179 -0.52 11.34 -20.38
CA LYS A 179 -0.34 10.81 -21.74
C LYS A 179 -1.67 10.54 -22.46
N GLY A 180 -2.78 11.11 -21.98
CA GLY A 180 -4.11 10.93 -22.53
C GLY A 180 -4.96 9.90 -21.77
N THR A 181 -6.10 9.55 -22.35
CA THR A 181 -7.01 8.56 -21.78
C THR A 181 -6.42 7.15 -21.91
N LYS A 182 -6.45 6.37 -20.83
CA LYS A 182 -6.05 4.96 -20.81
C LYS A 182 -7.24 4.09 -20.43
N SER A 183 -7.31 2.91 -21.02
CA SER A 183 -8.24 1.87 -20.59
C SER A 183 -7.59 1.01 -19.50
N VAL A 184 -8.35 0.68 -18.47
CA VAL A 184 -7.92 -0.13 -17.33
C VAL A 184 -8.92 -1.24 -17.02
N TYR A 185 -8.41 -2.30 -16.41
CA TYR A 185 -9.23 -3.21 -15.62
C TYR A 185 -9.25 -2.74 -14.17
N ARG A 186 -10.43 -2.81 -13.54
CA ARG A 186 -10.53 -2.67 -12.09
C ARG A 186 -10.47 -4.04 -11.43
N PHE A 187 -9.63 -4.13 -10.41
CA PHE A 187 -9.53 -5.28 -9.54
C PHE A 187 -10.03 -4.91 -8.14
N GLY A 188 -10.71 -5.81 -7.48
CA GLY A 188 -11.23 -5.62 -6.12
C GLY A 188 -10.86 -6.79 -5.22
N LEU A 189 -10.66 -6.49 -3.95
CA LEU A 189 -10.44 -7.47 -2.90
C LEU A 189 -11.33 -7.14 -1.71
N LYS A 190 -12.15 -8.11 -1.29
CA LYS A 190 -13.00 -7.96 -0.11
C LYS A 190 -12.26 -8.37 1.15
N HIS A 191 -12.69 -7.81 2.27
CA HIS A 191 -12.17 -8.10 3.61
C HIS A 191 -12.10 -9.60 3.89
N ASP A 192 -13.21 -10.32 3.71
CA ASP A 192 -13.25 -11.76 4.00
C ASP A 192 -12.37 -12.58 3.04
N ASP A 193 -12.30 -12.20 1.76
CA ASP A 193 -11.41 -12.85 0.78
C ASP A 193 -9.92 -12.63 1.13
N PHE A 194 -9.58 -11.44 1.62
CA PHE A 194 -8.23 -11.12 2.07
C PHE A 194 -7.81 -12.01 3.25
N TRP A 195 -8.65 -12.10 4.28
CA TRP A 195 -8.29 -12.90 5.47
C TRP A 195 -8.20 -14.40 5.17
N ASN A 196 -8.92 -14.89 4.17
CA ASN A 196 -8.81 -16.28 3.70
C ASN A 196 -7.55 -16.52 2.87
N THR A 197 -7.04 -15.51 2.16
CA THR A 197 -5.88 -15.63 1.28
C THR A 197 -4.55 -15.33 1.98
N ILE A 198 -4.56 -14.48 3.01
CA ILE A 198 -3.32 -13.96 3.61
C ILE A 198 -2.37 -15.02 4.20
N PRO A 199 -2.81 -16.13 4.84
CA PRO A 199 -1.88 -17.15 5.33
C PRO A 199 -1.03 -17.75 4.20
N GLY A 200 -1.66 -18.00 3.04
CA GLY A 200 -0.97 -18.48 1.85
C GLY A 200 -0.03 -17.44 1.25
N LEU A 201 -0.42 -16.16 1.26
CA LEU A 201 0.42 -15.07 0.79
C LEU A 201 1.68 -14.89 1.65
N VAL A 202 1.54 -14.93 2.98
CA VAL A 202 2.68 -14.82 3.89
C VAL A 202 3.58 -16.05 3.80
N SER A 203 3.02 -17.26 3.77
CA SER A 203 3.82 -18.48 3.58
C SER A 203 4.62 -18.46 2.27
N ASP A 204 4.00 -18.04 1.16
CA ASP A 204 4.68 -17.90 -0.13
C ASP A 204 5.79 -16.85 -0.07
N HIS A 205 5.53 -15.74 0.60
CA HIS A 205 6.47 -14.62 0.69
C HIS A 205 7.64 -14.92 1.63
N VAL A 206 7.40 -15.63 2.74
CA VAL A 206 8.45 -16.16 3.63
C VAL A 206 9.39 -17.08 2.86
N THR A 207 8.83 -18.03 2.12
CA THR A 207 9.60 -18.99 1.33
C THR A 207 10.41 -18.31 0.22
N LYS A 208 9.78 -17.38 -0.53
CA LYS A 208 10.39 -16.78 -1.71
C LYS A 208 11.30 -15.58 -1.43
N CYS A 209 11.15 -14.94 -0.27
CA CYS A 209 11.97 -13.79 0.13
C CYS A 209 12.98 -14.15 1.23
N GLY A 210 13.08 -15.42 1.60
CA GLY A 210 14.03 -15.90 2.60
C GLY A 210 13.78 -15.33 4.00
N TRP A 211 12.52 -15.04 4.34
CA TRP A 211 12.22 -14.62 5.71
C TRP A 211 12.40 -15.80 6.67
N ASP A 212 12.63 -15.49 7.94
CA ASP A 212 12.64 -16.50 8.98
C ASP A 212 11.29 -17.24 9.02
N PRO A 213 11.27 -18.58 8.85
CA PRO A 213 10.04 -19.36 8.83
C PRO A 213 9.16 -19.21 10.08
N ARG A 214 9.75 -18.86 11.23
CA ARG A 214 9.03 -18.61 12.48
C ARG A 214 8.03 -17.45 12.33
N LEU A 215 8.35 -16.46 11.51
CA LEU A 215 7.49 -15.33 11.20
C LEU A 215 6.19 -15.76 10.52
N SER A 216 6.20 -16.85 9.75
CA SER A 216 4.98 -17.42 9.17
C SER A 216 4.07 -18.03 10.24
N ASN A 217 4.64 -18.67 11.26
CA ASN A 217 3.88 -19.32 12.31
C ASN A 217 3.25 -18.30 13.25
N ASP A 218 4.02 -17.29 13.66
CA ASP A 218 3.54 -16.19 14.51
C ASP A 218 2.44 -15.41 13.77
N PHE A 219 2.66 -15.13 12.48
CA PHE A 219 1.66 -14.47 11.64
C PHE A 219 0.38 -15.30 11.49
N ASN A 220 0.49 -16.60 11.20
CA ASN A 220 -0.69 -17.46 11.06
C ASN A 220 -1.48 -17.58 12.36
N ALA A 221 -0.81 -17.62 13.51
CA ALA A 221 -1.46 -17.60 14.82
C ALA A 221 -2.20 -16.27 15.08
N ALA A 222 -1.59 -15.14 14.71
CA ALA A 222 -2.20 -13.82 14.81
C ALA A 222 -3.44 -13.67 13.91
N VAL A 223 -3.37 -14.14 12.66
CA VAL A 223 -4.51 -14.13 11.73
C VAL A 223 -5.65 -15.00 12.24
N GLN A 224 -5.35 -16.21 12.73
CA GLN A 224 -6.38 -17.08 13.32
C GLN A 224 -7.03 -16.41 14.54
N GLY A 225 -6.26 -15.75 15.40
CA GLY A 225 -6.77 -14.94 16.49
C GLY A 225 -7.72 -13.84 15.99
N ALA A 226 -7.29 -13.03 15.03
CA ALA A 226 -8.07 -11.91 14.48
C ALA A 226 -9.39 -12.36 13.80
N GLN A 227 -9.38 -13.50 13.11
CA GLN A 227 -10.58 -14.07 12.47
C GLN A 227 -11.67 -14.47 13.48
N THR A 228 -11.26 -14.97 14.65
CA THR A 228 -12.21 -15.42 15.69
C THR A 228 -12.85 -14.29 16.49
N THR A 229 -12.22 -13.11 16.53
CA THR A 229 -12.65 -12.01 17.41
C THR A 229 -13.57 -10.95 16.77
N ARG A 230 -13.99 -11.08 15.49
CA ARG A 230 -14.81 -10.10 14.71
C ARG A 230 -15.41 -8.94 15.54
N PRO A 231 -14.68 -7.85 15.78
CA PRO A 231 -15.22 -6.70 16.49
C PRO A 231 -15.88 -5.76 15.48
N LYS A 232 -17.12 -5.35 15.78
CA LYS A 232 -17.65 -4.09 15.26
C LYS A 232 -16.73 -2.98 15.78
N ALA A 233 -15.98 -2.35 14.88
CA ALA A 233 -14.92 -1.37 15.16
C ALA A 233 -13.77 -1.94 16.02
N ILE A 234 -12.64 -2.23 15.36
CA ILE A 234 -11.44 -2.71 16.06
C ILE A 234 -10.52 -1.52 16.36
N THR A 235 -10.51 -1.07 17.61
CA THR A 235 -9.29 -0.46 18.18
C THR A 235 -8.34 -1.61 18.46
N MET A 236 -7.58 -1.98 17.44
CA MET A 236 -6.80 -3.21 17.45
C MET A 236 -5.40 -2.91 17.98
N ASP A 237 -5.04 -3.50 19.11
CA ASP A 237 -3.67 -3.52 19.64
C ASP A 237 -2.82 -4.50 18.80
N ILE A 238 -2.70 -4.16 17.51
CA ILE A 238 -1.94 -4.86 16.45
C ILE A 238 -0.46 -5.00 16.83
N ALA A 239 0.05 -4.16 17.72
CA ALA A 239 1.43 -4.19 18.17
C ALA A 239 1.83 -5.51 18.88
N LYS A 240 0.89 -6.23 19.51
CA LYS A 240 1.20 -7.49 20.23
C LYS A 240 1.08 -8.76 19.39
N ALA A 241 0.35 -8.72 18.28
CA ALA A 241 0.13 -9.89 17.43
C ALA A 241 1.09 -9.98 16.22
N PHE A 242 1.75 -8.87 15.84
CA PHE A 242 2.48 -8.79 14.57
C PHE A 242 3.99 -8.49 14.66
N GLY A 243 4.79 -9.26 15.41
CA GLY A 243 6.18 -9.45 14.92
C GLY A 243 6.08 -10.25 13.61
N PRO A 244 6.66 -9.88 12.45
CA PRO A 244 7.54 -8.78 12.04
C PRO A 244 6.82 -7.68 11.20
N PHE A 245 5.49 -7.59 11.30
CA PHE A 245 4.64 -6.63 10.60
C PHE A 245 3.96 -5.64 11.54
N SER A 246 4.67 -4.70 12.16
CA SER A 246 3.99 -3.75 13.05
C SER A 246 3.22 -2.71 12.23
N VAL A 247 1.89 -2.67 12.38
CA VAL A 247 1.05 -1.54 11.95
C VAL A 247 0.57 -0.80 13.19
N SER A 248 1.00 0.44 13.37
CA SER A 248 0.53 1.31 14.47
C SER A 248 -0.42 2.38 13.93
N VAL A 249 -1.67 2.33 14.38
CA VAL A 249 -2.68 3.39 14.19
C VAL A 249 -3.18 3.74 15.59
N HIS A 250 -2.93 4.95 16.07
CA HIS A 250 -3.45 5.39 17.38
C HIS A 250 -4.62 6.35 17.18
N ASP A 251 -5.76 6.01 17.77
CA ASP A 251 -6.87 6.94 17.96
C ASP A 251 -6.45 8.01 18.98
N SER A 252 -6.45 9.27 18.57
CA SER A 252 -6.56 10.37 19.52
C SER A 252 -7.98 10.38 20.07
N ALA A 253 -8.14 9.97 21.32
CA ALA A 253 -9.40 10.15 22.06
C ALA A 253 -9.85 11.63 21.96
N PRO A 254 -11.16 11.91 21.85
CA PRO A 254 -11.65 13.27 21.88
C PRO A 254 -11.37 13.85 23.27
N THR A 255 -10.41 14.77 23.36
CA THR A 255 -10.27 15.63 24.52
C THR A 255 -11.40 16.65 24.49
N HIS A 256 -12.57 16.25 24.97
CA HIS A 256 -13.50 17.22 25.54
C HIS A 256 -13.01 17.55 26.95
N ALA A 257 -12.40 18.74 27.06
CA ALA A 257 -12.30 19.47 28.32
C ALA A 257 -13.50 20.44 28.40
N PRO A 258 -13.98 20.75 29.62
CA PRO A 258 -15.35 21.14 29.96
C PRO A 258 -15.88 22.43 29.32
#